data_AF-A0A222E5A7-F1
#
_entry.id   AF-A0A222E5A7-F1
#
_cell.length_a   1.000
_cell.length_b   1.000
_cell.length_c   1.000
_cell.angle_alpha   90.00
_cell.angle_beta   90.00
_cell.angle_gamma   90.00
#
_symmetry.space_group_name_H-M   'P 1'
#
loop_
_entity.id
_entity.type
_entity.pdbx_description
1 polymer ?
#
loop_
_entity_poly.entity_id
_entity_poly.type
_entity_poly.pdbx_seq_one_letter_code
_entity_poly.pdbx_strand_id
1 'polypeptide(L)'
;MYWAMGVCPIHMDAPQAKWTVDLCIDQSDIWPIHFSRVVPWPEPETGFSENWQEDLKNDPDLGFRPYELTPGKAIIFSGSSQYHYRDRIAGTAPNKDAFCNLVFLHYVPKGTSAYTDPNDWAGYFGVPELVFD
;
A
#
# COMPACT_ATOMS: atom_id res chain seq x y z
N MET A 1 -3.12 7.13 -6.86
CA MET A 1 -3.28 7.35 -8.31
C MET A 1 -1.93 7.08 -8.96
N TYR A 2 -1.84 6.14 -9.90
CA TYR A 2 -0.56 5.71 -10.47
C TYR A 2 -0.02 6.75 -11.45
N TRP A 3 1.29 7.00 -11.42
CA TRP A 3 1.93 8.03 -12.24
C TRP A 3 1.88 7.64 -13.72
N ALA A 4 2.07 8.60 -14.63
CA ALA A 4 1.92 8.45 -16.09
C ALA A 4 2.76 7.33 -16.73
N MET A 5 3.66 6.72 -15.96
CA MET A 5 4.51 5.60 -16.35
C MET A 5 3.88 4.22 -16.08
N GLY A 6 2.68 4.16 -15.51
CA GLY A 6 2.03 2.88 -15.16
C GLY A 6 2.74 2.15 -14.02
N VAL A 7 3.35 2.90 -13.09
CA VAL A 7 4.05 2.38 -11.91
C VAL A 7 3.25 2.71 -10.66
N CYS A 8 3.16 1.72 -9.77
CA CYS A 8 2.76 1.89 -8.38
C CYS A 8 4.03 1.85 -7.52
N PRO A 9 4.50 3.00 -6.99
CA PRO A 9 5.62 3.02 -6.06
C PRO A 9 5.36 2.14 -4.84
N ILE A 10 6.43 1.72 -4.16
CA ILE A 10 6.33 0.99 -2.91
C ILE A 10 5.75 1.86 -1.81
N HIS A 11 4.72 1.34 -1.13
CA HIS A 11 4.04 2.01 -0.04
C HIS A 11 3.27 1.00 0.82
N MET A 12 2.76 1.48 1.95
CA MET A 12 1.60 0.92 2.63
C MET A 12 0.42 1.86 2.41
N ASP A 13 -0.81 1.37 2.58
CA ASP A 13 -1.99 2.23 2.60
C ASP A 13 -2.00 3.12 3.85
N ALA A 14 -3.08 3.88 4.04
CA ALA A 14 -3.25 4.68 5.26
C ALA A 14 -3.15 3.80 6.53
N PRO A 15 -2.62 4.32 7.65
CA PRO A 15 -2.54 3.58 8.92
C PRO A 15 -3.86 2.95 9.37
N GLN A 16 -4.98 3.59 9.04
CA GLN A 16 -6.33 3.13 9.36
C GLN A 16 -6.89 2.04 8.42
N ALA A 17 -6.27 1.81 7.26
CA ALA A 17 -6.71 0.85 6.25
C ALA A 17 -6.25 -0.57 6.62
N LYS A 18 -6.98 -1.21 7.54
CA LYS A 18 -6.58 -2.52 8.06
C LYS A 18 -6.64 -3.62 7.00
N TRP A 19 -7.65 -3.58 6.12
CA TRP A 19 -7.74 -4.46 4.96
C TRP A 19 -8.01 -3.66 3.71
N THR A 20 -7.34 -4.04 2.63
CA THR A 20 -7.53 -3.46 1.31
C THR A 20 -7.97 -4.55 0.35
N VAL A 21 -8.98 -4.23 -0.45
CA VAL A 21 -9.41 -5.06 -1.59
C VAL A 21 -8.97 -4.36 -2.86
N ASP A 22 -8.24 -5.09 -3.71
CA ASP A 22 -7.88 -4.67 -5.05
C ASP A 22 -8.54 -5.63 -6.05
N LEU A 23 -9.54 -5.14 -6.79
CA LEU A 23 -10.34 -5.88 -7.76
C LEU A 23 -9.98 -5.43 -9.17
N CYS A 24 -9.56 -6.38 -10.02
CA CYS A 24 -9.34 -6.12 -11.43
C CYS A 24 -10.67 -6.11 -12.21
N ILE A 25 -10.95 -5.00 -12.89
CA ILE A 25 -12.14 -4.83 -13.72
C ILE A 25 -11.83 -5.25 -15.16
N ASP A 26 -10.77 -4.70 -15.73
CA ASP A 26 -10.21 -5.07 -17.03
C ASP A 26 -8.73 -4.65 -17.12
N GLN A 27 -8.01 -5.17 -18.11
CA GLN A 27 -6.60 -4.86 -18.32
C GLN A 27 -6.16 -5.19 -19.76
N SER A 28 -5.16 -4.47 -20.26
CA SER A 28 -4.51 -4.79 -21.53
C SER A 28 -3.54 -5.97 -21.42
N ASP A 29 -2.93 -6.15 -20.25
CA ASP A 29 -1.96 -7.21 -19.96
C ASP A 29 -1.87 -7.43 -18.44
N ILE A 30 -1.22 -8.50 -18.00
CA ILE A 30 -1.01 -8.81 -16.58
C ILE A 30 -0.17 -7.70 -15.94
N TRP A 31 -0.72 -7.14 -14.86
CA TRP A 31 -0.02 -6.20 -14.00
C TRP A 31 0.13 -6.84 -12.63
N PRO A 32 1.28 -7.46 -12.29
CA PRO A 32 1.46 -8.10 -11.00
C PRO A 32 1.54 -7.05 -9.87
N ILE A 33 1.02 -7.42 -8.70
CA ILE A 33 1.27 -6.71 -7.45
C ILE A 33 2.22 -7.52 -6.58
N HIS A 34 3.24 -6.86 -6.07
CA HIS A 34 4.21 -7.45 -5.17
C HIS A 34 3.82 -7.09 -3.74
N PHE A 35 3.76 -8.08 -2.85
CA PHE A 35 3.51 -7.87 -1.42
C PHE A 35 4.69 -8.37 -0.60
N SER A 36 5.11 -7.60 0.41
CA SER A 36 5.98 -8.10 1.47
C SER A 36 5.25 -9.10 2.37
N ARG A 37 5.95 -9.71 3.32
CA ARG A 37 5.30 -10.25 4.52
C ARG A 37 4.59 -9.14 5.30
N VAL A 38 3.71 -9.52 6.21
CA VAL A 38 3.13 -8.59 7.17
C VAL A 38 4.21 -8.13 8.15
N VAL A 39 4.30 -6.82 8.36
CA VAL A 39 5.25 -6.17 9.27
C VAL A 39 4.54 -5.12 10.13
N PRO A 40 5.10 -4.74 11.30
CA PRO A 40 4.62 -3.59 12.05
C PRO A 40 4.63 -2.31 11.21
N TRP A 41 3.80 -1.34 11.60
CA TRP A 41 3.88 0.00 11.00
C TRP A 41 5.27 0.57 11.24
N PRO A 42 5.96 1.07 10.20
CA PRO A 42 7.31 1.59 10.36
C PRO A 42 7.31 2.82 11.27
N GLU A 43 8.09 2.74 12.34
CA GLU A 43 8.41 3.91 13.17
C GLU A 43 9.66 4.60 12.60
N PRO A 44 9.74 5.94 12.64
CA PRO A 44 10.87 6.68 12.10
C PRO A 44 12.07 6.56 13.05
N GLU A 45 12.71 5.38 13.16
CA GLU A 45 13.83 5.21 14.08
C GLU A 45 15.17 5.75 13.55
N THR A 46 15.40 5.81 12.24
CA THR A 46 16.53 6.57 11.66
C THR A 46 16.27 6.80 10.17
N GLY A 47 16.63 7.98 9.66
CA GLY A 47 16.21 8.51 8.36
C GLY A 47 16.26 7.52 7.19
N PHE A 48 15.22 7.56 6.36
CA PHE A 48 15.18 6.87 5.08
C PHE A 48 16.37 7.32 4.22
N SER A 49 17.10 6.37 3.64
CA SER A 49 18.12 6.67 2.64
C SER A 49 17.48 7.36 1.43
N GLU A 50 18.27 8.04 0.59
CA GLU A 50 17.77 8.57 -0.69
C GLU A 50 17.19 7.45 -1.59
N ASN A 51 17.62 6.21 -1.39
CA ASN A 51 17.21 5.02 -2.16
C ASN A 51 16.28 4.07 -1.38
N TRP A 52 15.58 4.57 -0.36
CA TRP A 52 14.80 3.75 0.57
C TRP A 52 13.82 2.77 -0.11
N GLN A 53 13.25 3.14 -1.26
CA GLN A 53 12.35 2.26 -2.01
C GLN A 53 13.05 1.00 -2.50
N GLU A 54 14.27 1.15 -3.03
CA GLU A 54 15.07 0.04 -3.52
C GLU A 54 15.65 -0.77 -2.37
N ASP A 55 16.01 -0.12 -1.26
CA ASP A 55 16.45 -0.83 -0.05
C ASP A 55 15.34 -1.74 0.48
N LEU A 56 14.09 -1.25 0.56
CA LEU A 56 12.94 -2.08 0.96
C LEU A 56 12.68 -3.22 -0.02
N LYS A 57 12.67 -2.97 -1.34
CA LYS A 57 12.43 -4.02 -2.34
C LYS A 57 13.48 -5.14 -2.28
N ASN A 58 14.73 -4.78 -1.98
CA ASN A 58 15.85 -5.71 -1.90
C ASN A 58 16.03 -6.32 -0.51
N ASP A 59 15.26 -5.89 0.49
CA ASP A 59 15.31 -6.45 1.84
C ASP A 59 14.83 -7.93 1.82
N PRO A 60 15.74 -8.91 2.06
CA PRO A 60 15.36 -10.31 2.07
C PRO A 60 14.37 -10.65 3.19
N ASP A 61 14.36 -9.88 4.28
CA ASP A 61 13.44 -10.10 5.39
C ASP A 61 12.01 -9.68 5.01
N LEU A 62 11.83 -8.72 4.11
CA LEU A 62 10.49 -8.35 3.63
C LEU A 62 9.91 -9.40 2.67
N GLY A 63 10.75 -10.14 1.96
CA GLY A 63 10.36 -11.35 1.23
C GLY A 63 9.22 -11.13 0.23
N PHE A 64 9.37 -10.13 -0.64
CA PHE A 64 8.34 -9.76 -1.63
C PHE A 64 7.93 -10.93 -2.54
N ARG A 65 6.62 -11.05 -2.79
CA ARG A 65 6.05 -12.06 -3.69
C ARG A 65 5.07 -11.43 -4.68
N PRO A 66 5.17 -11.73 -5.98
CA PRO A 66 4.22 -11.27 -6.97
C PRO A 66 2.92 -12.08 -6.91
N TYR A 67 1.81 -11.39 -7.17
CA TYR A 67 0.49 -11.97 -7.36
C TYR A 67 -0.15 -11.36 -8.60
N GLU A 68 -0.70 -12.23 -9.44
CA GLU A 68 -1.36 -11.84 -10.67
C GLU A 68 -2.87 -11.74 -10.45
N LEU A 69 -3.45 -10.66 -10.94
CA LEU A 69 -4.89 -10.45 -10.99
C LEU A 69 -5.33 -10.47 -12.45
N THR A 70 -6.42 -11.17 -12.70
CA THR A 70 -7.14 -11.18 -13.98
C THR A 70 -8.54 -10.57 -13.78
N PRO A 71 -9.24 -10.13 -14.85
CA PRO A 71 -10.53 -9.48 -14.71
C PRO A 71 -11.53 -10.32 -13.91
N GLY A 72 -12.22 -9.69 -12.96
CA GLY A 72 -13.16 -10.34 -12.03
C GLY A 72 -12.49 -11.04 -10.84
N LYS A 73 -11.16 -11.00 -10.72
CA LYS A 73 -10.44 -11.48 -9.53
C LYS A 73 -10.09 -10.31 -8.62
N ALA A 74 -10.18 -10.57 -7.32
CA ALA A 74 -9.76 -9.65 -6.29
C ALA A 74 -8.73 -10.31 -5.37
N ILE A 75 -7.88 -9.48 -4.79
CA ILE A 75 -7.00 -9.85 -3.69
C ILE A 75 -7.34 -9.01 -2.46
N ILE A 76 -7.22 -9.63 -1.29
CA ILE A 76 -7.39 -8.98 0.00
C ILE A 76 -6.04 -9.04 0.71
N PHE A 77 -5.57 -7.90 1.20
CA PHE A 77 -4.28 -7.77 1.88
C PHE A 77 -4.35 -6.77 3.04
N SER A 78 -3.30 -6.73 3.86
CA SER A 78 -3.23 -5.83 5.01
C SER A 78 -2.66 -4.49 4.60
N GLY A 79 -3.50 -3.53 4.22
CA GLY A 79 -3.07 -2.22 3.70
C GLY A 79 -2.10 -1.47 4.62
N SER A 80 -2.38 -1.46 5.92
CA SER A 80 -1.59 -0.77 6.94
C SER A 80 -0.42 -1.57 7.50
N SER A 81 -0.10 -2.75 6.97
CA SER A 81 0.95 -3.62 7.56
C SER A 81 1.66 -4.48 6.52
N GLN A 82 1.53 -4.15 5.25
CA GLN A 82 2.11 -4.93 4.16
C GLN A 82 2.53 -3.96 3.06
N TYR A 83 3.84 -3.83 2.86
CA TYR A 83 4.36 -3.06 1.75
C TYR A 83 3.91 -3.69 0.45
N HIS A 84 3.54 -2.85 -0.51
CA HIS A 84 3.15 -3.31 -1.82
C HIS A 84 3.51 -2.32 -2.92
N TYR A 85 3.73 -2.87 -4.12
CA TYR A 85 4.08 -2.09 -5.30
C TYR A 85 3.73 -2.85 -6.58
N ARG A 86 3.73 -2.12 -7.70
CA ARG A 86 3.56 -2.67 -9.05
C ARG A 86 4.58 -2.00 -9.95
N ASP A 87 5.47 -2.78 -10.54
CA ASP A 87 6.32 -2.29 -11.62
C ASP A 87 5.48 -1.99 -12.85
N ARG A 88 6.03 -1.32 -13.86
CA ARG A 88 5.31 -1.08 -15.11
C ARG A 88 4.82 -2.40 -15.73
N ILE A 89 3.62 -2.38 -16.34
CA ILE A 89 3.07 -3.51 -17.10
C ILE A 89 4.13 -4.02 -18.10
N ALA A 90 4.52 -5.29 -17.94
CA ALA A 90 5.60 -5.91 -18.72
C ALA A 90 5.24 -5.92 -20.23
N GLY A 91 6.25 -5.85 -21.10
CA GLY A 91 6.05 -5.94 -22.55
C GLY A 91 5.40 -4.71 -23.22
N THR A 92 5.15 -3.64 -22.46
CA THR A 92 4.61 -2.39 -23.02
C THR A 92 5.74 -1.41 -23.30
N ALA A 93 5.99 -1.15 -24.59
CA ALA A 93 6.88 -0.07 -25.00
C ALA A 93 6.38 1.27 -24.42
N PRO A 94 7.26 2.27 -24.20
CA PRO A 94 6.89 3.58 -23.65
C PRO A 94 5.65 4.24 -24.26
N ASN A 95 5.33 3.91 -25.52
CA ASN A 95 4.29 4.53 -26.35
C ASN A 95 3.14 3.59 -26.73
N LYS A 96 2.95 2.45 -26.04
CA LYS A 96 1.82 1.55 -26.26
C LYS A 96 0.78 1.78 -25.16
N ASP A 97 -0.50 1.85 -25.53
CA ASP A 97 -1.61 2.02 -24.59
C ASP A 97 -1.72 0.80 -23.68
N ALA A 98 -1.10 0.90 -22.49
CA ALA A 98 -1.14 -0.10 -21.44
C ALA A 98 -2.08 0.37 -20.34
N PHE A 99 -3.02 -0.48 -19.93
CA PHE A 99 -3.99 -0.12 -18.90
C PHE A 99 -4.33 -1.32 -18.01
N CYS A 100 -4.79 -0.99 -16.81
CA CYS A 100 -5.44 -1.90 -15.88
C CYS A 100 -6.41 -1.07 -15.04
N ASN A 101 -7.72 -1.27 -15.21
CA ASN A 101 -8.71 -0.58 -14.39
C ASN A 101 -8.99 -1.43 -13.15
N LEU A 102 -8.82 -0.79 -11.99
CA LEU A 102 -8.89 -1.43 -10.68
C LEU A 102 -9.91 -0.69 -9.81
N VAL A 103 -10.57 -1.44 -8.92
CA VAL A 103 -11.37 -0.88 -7.82
C VAL A 103 -10.66 -1.18 -6.51
N PHE A 104 -10.36 -0.12 -5.77
CA PHE A 104 -9.73 -0.17 -4.46
C PHE A 104 -10.73 0.15 -3.35
N LEU A 105 -10.81 -0.72 -2.35
CA LEU A 105 -11.66 -0.51 -1.18
C LEU A 105 -10.82 -0.68 0.09
N HIS A 106 -10.78 0.36 0.92
CA HIS A 106 -10.16 0.32 2.24
C HIS A 106 -11.22 0.05 3.29
N TYR A 107 -11.07 -1.05 4.03
CA TYR A 107 -11.87 -1.30 5.21
C TYR A 107 -11.17 -0.74 6.45
N VAL A 108 -11.79 0.28 7.04
CA VAL A 108 -11.35 0.96 8.25
C VAL A 108 -12.22 0.50 9.43
N PRO A 109 -11.67 -0.27 10.39
CA PRO A 109 -12.44 -0.67 11.56
C PRO A 109 -12.84 0.55 12.38
N LYS A 110 -14.13 0.67 12.71
CA LYS A 110 -14.64 1.76 13.58
C LYS A 110 -13.92 1.81 14.93
N GLY A 111 -13.56 0.65 15.47
CA GLY A 111 -12.85 0.57 16.75
C GLY A 111 -11.45 1.15 16.70
N THR A 112 -10.84 1.32 15.51
CA THR A 112 -9.44 1.77 15.40
C THR A 112 -9.26 3.19 14.90
N SER A 113 -10.33 3.87 14.49
CA SER A 113 -10.24 5.23 13.95
C SER A 113 -9.65 6.22 14.96
N ALA A 114 -10.02 6.09 16.24
CA ALA A 114 -9.54 6.96 17.33
C ALA A 114 -8.06 6.74 17.68
N TYR A 115 -7.45 5.60 17.31
CA TYR A 115 -6.01 5.39 17.53
C TYR A 115 -5.16 6.05 16.45
N THR A 116 -5.73 6.30 15.27
CA THR A 116 -4.98 6.78 14.11
C THR A 116 -5.10 8.28 13.86
N ASP A 117 -6.04 8.96 14.53
CA ASP A 117 -6.19 10.43 14.50
C ASP A 117 -5.62 11.04 15.78
N PRO A 118 -4.50 11.78 15.71
CA PRO A 118 -3.90 12.41 16.88
C PRO A 118 -4.82 13.40 17.60
N ASN A 119 -5.83 13.98 16.93
CA ASN A 119 -6.78 14.89 17.58
C ASN A 119 -7.68 14.16 18.61
N ASP A 120 -7.89 12.87 18.43
CA ASP A 120 -8.70 12.05 19.34
C ASP A 120 -7.89 11.53 20.54
N TRP A 121 -6.56 11.61 20.50
CA TRP A 121 -5.67 10.95 21.47
C TRP A 121 -5.82 11.48 22.89
N ALA A 122 -6.00 12.78 23.08
CA ALA A 122 -6.17 13.35 24.41
C ALA A 122 -7.42 12.81 25.13
N GLY A 123 -8.54 12.74 24.41
CA GLY A 123 -9.78 12.16 24.93
C GLY A 123 -9.69 10.64 25.10
N TYR A 124 -9.02 9.96 24.18
CA TYR A 124 -8.89 8.51 24.18
C TYR A 124 -7.96 7.99 25.30
N PHE A 125 -6.77 8.57 25.45
CA PHE A 125 -5.80 8.16 26.47
C PHE A 125 -6.00 8.85 27.82
N GLY A 126 -6.85 9.89 27.90
CA GLY A 126 -7.03 10.68 29.10
C GLY A 126 -5.79 11.51 29.46
N VAL A 127 -5.00 11.88 28.45
CA VAL A 127 -3.76 12.67 28.58
C VAL A 127 -3.94 13.97 27.81
N PRO A 128 -4.35 15.08 28.46
CA PRO A 128 -4.63 16.35 27.81
C PRO A 128 -3.47 16.91 26.97
N GLU A 129 -2.24 16.57 27.32
CA GLU A 129 -1.01 16.99 26.63
C GLU A 129 -0.84 16.36 25.24
N LEU A 130 -1.67 15.38 24.86
CA LEU A 130 -1.66 14.76 23.53
C LEU A 130 -2.52 15.52 22.51
N VAL A 131 -3.13 16.65 22.86
CA VAL A 131 -3.80 17.51 21.87
C VAL A 131 -2.74 18.06 20.92
N PHE A 132 -2.92 17.81 19.62
CA PHE A 132 -2.15 18.50 18.59
C PHE A 132 -2.67 19.93 18.45
N ASP A 133 -1.77 20.93 18.61
CA ASP A 133 -2.05 22.34 18.30
C ASP A 133 -2.22 22.59 16.79
#